data_AF-A0A1X3P5S3-F1
#
_entry.id   AF-A0A1X3P5S3-F1
#
_cell.length_a   1.000
_cell.length_b   1.000
_cell.length_c   1.000
_cell.angle_alpha   90.00
_cell.angle_beta   90.00
_cell.angle_gamma   90.00
#
_symmetry.space_group_name_H-M   'P 1'
#
loop_
_entity.id
_entity.type
_entity.pdbx_description
1 polymer ?
#
loop_
_entity_poly.entity_id
_entity_poly.type
_entity_poly.pdbx_seq_one_letter_code
_entity_poly.pdbx_strand_id
1 'polypeptide(L)'
;MLGLGAVALVRPLLHITGLSSAPGVAAGAVAVSATLVISVIWIAVVVLARVQRPLLTLVLAGLTYAVLSMLLSAVLSPLLDGELQGPFAHPIAIPAVLIVNLIWGAITGAVAAGLRRVIDQRPSRR
;
A
#
# COMPACT_ATOMS: atom_id res chain seq x y z
N MET A 1 3.25 11.79 -12.45
CA MET A 1 4.23 11.65 -11.36
C MET A 1 3.96 12.61 -10.20
N LEU A 2 3.58 13.87 -10.42
CA LEU A 2 3.24 14.83 -9.36
C LEU A 2 1.97 14.49 -8.55
N GLY A 3 0.98 13.79 -9.12
CA GLY A 3 -0.24 13.39 -8.41
C GLY A 3 -0.04 12.33 -7.32
N LEU A 4 1.06 11.56 -7.35
CA LEU A 4 1.37 10.55 -6.33
C LEU A 4 1.93 11.19 -5.05
N GLY A 5 2.49 12.40 -5.13
CA GLY A 5 2.95 13.17 -3.97
C GLY A 5 1.79 13.74 -3.14
N ALA A 6 0.66 14.08 -3.78
CA ALA A 6 -0.53 14.55 -3.08
C ALA A 6 -1.16 13.46 -2.19
N VAL A 7 -1.02 12.18 -2.56
CA VAL A 7 -1.48 11.04 -1.74
C VAL A 7 -0.57 10.84 -0.52
N ALA A 8 0.70 11.24 -0.60
CA ALA A 8 1.61 11.21 0.55
C ALA A 8 1.22 12.24 1.64
N LEU A 9 0.44 13.27 1.30
CA LEU A 9 -0.08 14.27 2.23
C LEU A 9 -1.32 13.80 3.03
N VAL A 10 -1.89 12.63 2.69
CA VAL A 10 -3.01 12.06 3.45
C VAL A 10 -2.56 11.64 4.86
N ARG A 11 -1.32 11.13 5.01
CA ARG A 11 -0.77 10.72 6.32
C ARG A 11 -0.61 11.88 7.30
N PRO A 12 -0.03 13.04 6.91
CA PRO A 12 0.04 14.23 7.75
C PRO A 12 -1.33 14.79 8.17
N LEU A 13 -2.30 14.83 7.25
CA LEU A 13 -3.64 15.34 7.53
C LEU A 13 -4.38 14.51 8.59
N LEU A 14 -4.19 13.19 8.57
CA LEU A 14 -4.78 12.27 9.57
C LEU A 14 -4.17 12.42 10.97
N HIS A 15 -2.91 12.87 11.06
CA HIS A 15 -2.25 13.13 12.33
C HIS A 15 -2.73 14.45 12.97
N ILE A 16 -3.08 15.45 12.15
CA ILE A 16 -3.57 16.76 12.61
C ILE A 16 -5.04 16.70 13.06
N THR A 17 -5.86 15.80 12.49
CA THR A 17 -7.30 15.71 12.80
C THR A 17 -7.64 14.97 14.11
N GLY A 18 -6.65 14.52 14.90
CA GLY A 18 -6.88 14.05 16.27
C GLY A 18 -7.48 12.63 16.42
N LEU A 19 -7.44 11.79 15.38
CA LEU A 19 -7.90 10.39 15.42
C LEU A 19 -6.95 9.43 16.16
N SER A 20 -5.84 9.93 16.71
CA SER A 20 -4.80 9.18 17.43
C SER A 20 -5.15 8.85 18.90
N SER A 21 -6.43 8.89 19.27
CA SER A 21 -6.87 8.64 20.65
C SER A 21 -8.00 7.60 20.74
N ALA A 22 -7.94 6.54 19.93
CA ALA A 22 -8.87 5.42 20.01
C ALA A 22 -8.15 4.13 20.46
N PRO A 23 -8.37 3.64 21.70
CA PRO A 23 -7.70 2.44 22.19
C PRO A 23 -8.27 1.16 21.54
N GLY A 24 -7.39 0.19 21.29
CA GLY A 24 -7.77 -1.18 20.89
C GLY A 24 -8.20 -1.33 19.43
N VAL A 25 -9.41 -1.86 19.21
CA VAL A 25 -9.96 -2.30 17.90
C VAL A 25 -9.91 -1.20 16.82
N ALA A 26 -9.99 0.07 17.22
CA ALA A 26 -9.93 1.21 16.30
C ALA A 26 -8.57 1.35 15.60
N ALA A 27 -7.45 1.07 16.28
CA ALA A 27 -6.13 1.09 15.66
C ALA A 27 -5.99 0.00 14.57
N GLY A 28 -6.55 -1.19 14.83
CA GLY A 28 -6.64 -2.27 13.85
C GLY A 28 -7.52 -1.91 12.66
N ALA A 29 -8.68 -1.29 12.90
CA ALA A 29 -9.58 -0.84 11.84
C ALA A 29 -8.94 0.25 10.95
N VAL A 30 -8.17 1.17 11.54
CA VAL A 30 -7.42 2.19 10.79
C VAL A 30 -6.36 1.51 9.90
N ALA A 31 -5.61 0.54 10.40
CA ALA A 31 -4.60 -0.17 9.60
C ALA A 31 -5.22 -0.97 8.43
N VAL A 32 -6.35 -1.64 8.66
CA VAL A 32 -7.07 -2.39 7.62
C VAL A 32 -7.66 -1.44 6.59
N SER A 33 -8.28 -0.34 7.01
CA SER A 33 -8.87 0.65 6.10
C SER A 33 -7.81 1.31 5.21
N ALA A 34 -6.65 1.66 5.78
CA ALA A 34 -5.52 2.18 5.01
C ALA A 34 -5.03 1.19 3.96
N THR A 35 -4.94 -0.10 4.32
CA THR A 35 -4.53 -1.16 3.39
C THR A 35 -5.51 -1.30 2.23
N LEU A 36 -6.82 -1.29 2.52
CA LEU A 36 -7.86 -1.33 1.50
C LEU A 36 -7.80 -0.15 0.54
N VAL A 37 -7.65 1.07 1.08
CA VAL A 37 -7.54 2.29 0.26
C VAL A 37 -6.32 2.24 -0.64
N ILE A 38 -5.15 1.85 -0.11
CA ILE A 38 -3.92 1.72 -0.90
C ILE A 38 -4.10 0.69 -2.02
N SER A 39 -4.70 -0.47 -1.71
CA SER A 39 -4.98 -1.51 -2.71
C SER A 39 -5.92 -1.03 -3.82
N VAL A 40 -6.99 -0.33 -3.47
CA VAL A 40 -7.94 0.23 -4.45
C VAL A 40 -7.23 1.23 -5.36
N ILE A 41 -6.41 2.12 -4.80
CA ILE A 41 -5.63 3.10 -5.57
C ILE A 41 -4.68 2.40 -6.53
N TRP A 42 -3.93 1.39 -6.06
CA TRP A 42 -3.00 0.63 -6.89
C TRP A 42 -3.69 -0.05 -8.08
N ILE A 43 -4.81 -0.72 -7.82
CA ILE A 43 -5.60 -1.38 -8.85
C ILE A 43 -6.15 -0.34 -9.84
N ALA A 44 -6.74 0.76 -9.34
CA ALA A 44 -7.28 1.82 -10.18
C ALA A 44 -6.21 2.44 -11.09
N VAL A 45 -5.04 2.77 -10.55
CA VAL A 45 -3.91 3.32 -11.32
C VAL A 45 -3.48 2.36 -12.42
N VAL A 46 -3.29 1.07 -12.10
CA VAL A 46 -2.83 0.07 -13.08
C VAL A 46 -3.85 -0.18 -14.19
N VAL A 47 -5.15 -0.19 -13.83
CA VAL A 47 -6.25 -0.37 -14.79
C VAL A 47 -6.39 0.87 -15.68
N LEU A 48 -6.40 2.08 -15.10
CA LEU A 48 -6.52 3.34 -15.83
C LEU A 48 -5.32 3.60 -16.75
N ALA A 49 -4.11 3.31 -16.27
CA ALA A 49 -2.89 3.46 -17.06
C ALA A 49 -2.69 2.35 -18.12
N ARG A 50 -3.62 1.38 -18.21
CA ARG A 50 -3.59 0.25 -19.16
C ARG A 50 -2.23 -0.48 -19.18
N VAL A 51 -1.62 -0.66 -18.02
CA VAL A 51 -0.27 -1.21 -17.91
C VAL A 51 -0.21 -2.62 -18.50
N GLN A 52 0.71 -2.87 -19.43
CA GLN A 52 0.79 -4.13 -20.18
C GLN A 52 0.97 -5.37 -19.29
N ARG A 53 1.70 -5.25 -18.17
CA ARG A 53 2.00 -6.35 -17.23
C ARG A 53 1.51 -6.03 -15.81
N PRO A 54 0.19 -5.99 -15.57
CA PRO A 54 -0.40 -5.50 -14.32
C PRO A 54 0.05 -6.29 -13.08
N LEU A 55 0.27 -7.60 -13.22
CA LEU A 55 0.75 -8.47 -12.14
C LEU A 55 2.16 -8.08 -11.67
N LEU A 56 3.14 -8.03 -12.59
CA LEU A 56 4.51 -7.66 -12.23
C LEU A 56 4.58 -6.25 -11.68
N THR A 57 3.79 -5.32 -12.23
CA THR A 57 3.74 -3.95 -11.73
C THR A 57 3.24 -3.89 -10.29
N LEU A 58 2.18 -4.63 -9.93
CA LEU A 58 1.65 -4.62 -8.57
C LEU A 58 2.49 -5.43 -7.58
N VAL A 59 3.17 -6.48 -8.03
CA VAL A 59 4.18 -7.18 -7.23
C VAL A 59 5.35 -6.24 -6.89
N LEU A 60 5.90 -5.55 -7.89
CA LEU A 60 6.98 -4.58 -7.67
C LEU A 60 6.51 -3.41 -6.80
N ALA A 61 5.28 -2.91 -7.02
CA ALA A 61 4.69 -1.87 -6.18
C ALA A 61 4.56 -2.32 -4.72
N GLY A 62 4.12 -3.56 -4.48
CA GLY A 62 4.07 -4.18 -3.16
C GLY A 62 5.44 -4.22 -2.49
N LEU A 63 6.47 -4.68 -3.20
CA LEU A 63 7.84 -4.71 -2.68
C LEU A 63 8.40 -3.30 -2.42
N THR A 64 8.19 -2.35 -3.33
CA THR A 64 8.61 -0.95 -3.14
C THR A 64 7.93 -0.35 -1.92
N TYR A 65 6.63 -0.57 -1.76
CA TYR A 65 5.89 -0.13 -0.58
C TYR A 65 6.45 -0.74 0.70
N ALA A 66 6.75 -2.03 0.71
CA ALA A 66 7.35 -2.70 1.86
C ALA A 66 8.67 -2.03 2.26
N VAL A 67 9.57 -1.81 1.29
CA VAL A 67 10.87 -1.16 1.53
C VAL A 67 10.70 0.27 2.05
N LEU A 68 9.87 1.08 1.39
CA LEU A 68 9.62 2.46 1.81
C LEU A 68 8.96 2.54 3.19
N SER A 69 8.03 1.64 3.49
CA SER A 69 7.39 1.56 4.80
C SER A 69 8.38 1.17 5.89
N MET A 70 9.29 0.24 5.62
CA MET A 70 10.36 -0.12 6.56
C MET A 70 11.29 1.06 6.82
N LEU A 71 11.74 1.76 5.77
CA LEU A 71 12.61 2.94 5.90
C LEU A 71 11.91 4.07 6.66
N LEU A 72 10.65 4.34 6.33
CA LEU A 72 9.85 5.35 7.02
C LEU A 72 9.65 4.97 8.48
N SER A 73 9.37 3.70 8.79
CA SER A 73 9.29 3.22 10.18
C SER A 73 10.61 3.43 10.93
N ALA A 74 11.75 3.16 10.30
CA ALA A 74 13.07 3.33 10.91
C ALA A 74 13.41 4.79 11.23
N VAL A 75 12.91 5.73 10.44
CA VAL A 75 13.11 7.17 10.68
C VAL A 75 12.08 7.72 11.66
N LEU A 76 10.82 7.31 11.53
CA LEU A 76 9.71 7.91 12.26
C LEU A 76 9.58 7.36 13.69
N SER A 77 9.88 6.07 13.93
CA SER A 77 9.76 5.48 15.27
C SER A 77 10.75 6.08 16.28
N PRO A 78 12.04 6.31 15.99
CA PRO A 78 12.92 6.97 16.96
C PRO A 78 12.51 8.42 17.25
N LEU A 79 11.91 9.10 16.26
CA LEU A 79 11.44 10.49 16.39
C LEU A 79 10.17 10.61 17.24
N LEU A 80 9.26 9.63 17.14
CA LEU A 80 7.96 9.68 17.82
C LEU A 80 7.96 8.91 19.14
N ASP A 81 8.56 7.72 19.16
CA ASP A 81 8.47 6.76 20.26
C ASP A 81 9.76 6.70 21.09
N GLY A 82 10.83 7.37 20.66
CA GLY A 82 12.13 7.40 21.35
C GLY A 82 12.96 6.12 21.21
N GLU A 83 12.38 5.06 20.61
CA GLU A 83 13.05 3.80 20.34
C GLU A 83 12.87 3.39 18.87
N LEU A 84 13.86 2.69 18.33
CA LEU A 84 13.75 2.12 16.99
C LEU A 84 12.75 0.97 17.02
N GLN A 85 11.65 1.11 16.28
CA GLN A 85 10.64 0.07 16.12
C GLN A 85 10.53 -0.40 14.66
N GLY A 86 10.04 -1.63 14.50
CA GLY A 86 9.77 -2.24 13.20
C GLY A 86 10.89 -3.18 12.70
N PRO A 87 10.90 -3.55 11.41
CA PRO A 87 11.74 -4.63 10.90
C PRO A 87 13.25 -4.36 10.98
N PHE A 88 13.65 -3.09 11.11
CA PHE A 88 15.04 -2.74 11.36
C PHE A 88 15.47 -2.94 12.82
N ALA A 89 14.54 -2.89 13.77
CA ALA A 89 14.78 -3.26 15.17
C ALA A 89 14.83 -4.78 15.37
N HIS A 90 14.06 -5.52 14.56
CA HIS A 90 14.06 -6.98 14.53
C HIS A 90 14.29 -7.50 13.09
N PRO A 91 15.54 -7.60 12.63
CA PRO A 91 15.87 -7.95 11.24
C PRO A 91 15.27 -9.27 10.75
N ILE A 92 15.00 -10.21 11.65
CA ILE A 92 14.33 -11.48 11.34
C ILE A 92 12.90 -11.30 10.78
N ALA A 93 12.27 -10.13 11.01
CA ALA A 93 10.96 -9.79 10.48
C ALA A 93 10.99 -9.28 9.03
N ILE A 94 12.16 -8.88 8.50
CA ILE A 94 12.29 -8.30 7.15
C ILE A 94 11.77 -9.28 6.06
N PRO A 95 12.19 -10.56 6.03
CA PRO A 95 11.69 -11.51 5.04
C PRO A 95 10.17 -11.68 5.11
N ALA A 96 9.61 -11.74 6.32
CA ALA A 96 8.16 -11.87 6.52
C ALA A 96 7.40 -10.68 5.94
N VAL A 97 7.85 -9.45 6.21
CA VAL A 97 7.24 -8.23 5.67
C VAL A 97 7.32 -8.19 4.15
N LEU A 98 8.46 -8.57 3.56
CA LEU A 98 8.61 -8.64 2.11
C LEU A 98 7.69 -9.70 1.49
N ILE A 99 7.60 -10.89 2.09
CA ILE A 99 6.72 -11.98 1.61
C ILE A 99 5.26 -11.58 1.67
N VAL A 100 4.80 -10.99 2.77
CA VAL A 100 3.41 -10.52 2.90
C VAL A 100 3.07 -9.50 1.81
N ASN A 101 3.95 -8.53 1.58
CA ASN A 101 3.72 -7.52 0.56
C ASN A 101 3.86 -8.05 -0.88
N LEU A 102 4.72 -9.04 -1.10
CA LEU A 102 4.83 -9.77 -2.36
C LEU A 102 3.51 -10.47 -2.68
N ILE A 103 2.97 -11.23 -1.72
CA ILE A 103 1.69 -11.94 -1.86
C ILE A 103 0.56 -10.93 -2.10
N TRP A 104 0.52 -9.83 -1.35
CA TRP A 104 -0.50 -8.80 -1.50
C TRP A 104 -0.43 -8.10 -2.87
N GLY A 105 0.78 -7.79 -3.34
CA GLY A 105 1.04 -7.27 -4.68
C GLY A 105 0.61 -8.26 -5.77
N ALA A 106 0.81 -9.56 -5.56
CA ALA A 106 0.34 -10.59 -6.48
C ALA A 106 -1.19 -10.69 -6.52
N ILE A 107 -1.86 -10.65 -5.36
CA ILE A 107 -3.33 -10.69 -5.25
C ILE A 107 -3.94 -9.49 -5.99
N THR A 108 -3.50 -8.27 -5.66
CA THR A 108 -3.98 -7.04 -6.30
C THR A 108 -3.65 -7.03 -7.80
N GLY A 109 -2.47 -7.52 -8.18
CA GLY A 109 -2.04 -7.79 -9.56
C GLY A 109 -2.99 -8.68 -10.34
N ALA A 110 -3.40 -9.81 -9.75
CA ALA A 110 -4.34 -10.75 -10.33
C ALA A 110 -5.74 -10.13 -10.49
N VAL A 111 -6.21 -9.39 -9.48
CA VAL A 111 -7.49 -8.66 -9.55
C VAL A 111 -7.47 -7.63 -10.68
N ALA A 112 -6.41 -6.82 -10.80
CA ALA A 112 -6.27 -5.84 -11.86
C ALA A 112 -6.22 -6.49 -13.25
N ALA A 113 -5.52 -7.61 -13.40
CA ALA A 113 -5.48 -8.37 -14.65
C ALA A 113 -6.87 -8.93 -15.03
N GLY A 114 -7.60 -9.49 -14.07
CA GLY A 114 -8.96 -9.96 -14.26
C GLY A 114 -9.92 -8.83 -14.67
N LEU A 115 -9.87 -7.70 -13.97
CA LEU A 115 -10.71 -6.54 -14.28
C LEU A 115 -10.42 -5.97 -15.67
N ARG A 116 -9.14 -5.88 -16.07
CA ARG A 116 -8.76 -5.47 -17.43
C ARG A 116 -9.32 -6.41 -18.49
N ARG A 117 -9.23 -7.73 -18.29
CA ARG A 117 -9.82 -8.70 -19.24
C ARG A 117 -11.32 -8.50 -19.41
N VAL A 118 -12.05 -8.27 -18.32
CA VAL A 118 -13.50 -8.01 -18.38
C VAL A 118 -13.81 -6.69 -19.11
N ILE A 119 -13.02 -5.64 -18.87
CA ILE A 119 -13.18 -4.35 -19.55
C ILE A 119 -12.87 -4.46 -21.05
N ASP A 120 -11.76 -5.10 -21.40
CA ASP A 120 -11.31 -5.26 -22.80
C ASP A 120 -12.23 -6.23 -23.58
N GLN A 121 -12.90 -7.17 -22.90
CA GLN A 121 -13.90 -8.07 -23.50
C GLN A 121 -15.27 -7.44 -23.71
N ARG A 122 -15.57 -6.25 -23.15
CA ARG A 122 -16.83 -5.55 -23.49
C ARG A 122 -16.75 -5.15 -24.96
N PRO A 123 -17.48 -5.81 -25.88
CA PRO A 123 -17.50 -5.39 -27.27
C PRO A 123 -18.11 -3.99 -27.27
N SER A 124 -17.52 -3.11 -28.05
CA SER A 124 -18.11 -1.84 -28.46
C SER A 124 -19.52 -2.11 -29.01
N ARG A 125 -20.54 -2.00 -28.15
CA ARG A 125 -21.92 -1.75 -28.56
C ARG A 125 -21.98 -0.30 -29.06
N ARG A 126 -21.43 -0.01 -30.23
CA ARG A 126 -21.74 1.16 -31.07
C ARG A 126 -21.40 0.85 -32.51
#